data_AF-A0A846PHH8-F1
#
_entry.id   AF-A0A846PHH8-F1
#
_cell.length_a   1.000
_cell.length_b   1.000
_cell.length_c   1.000
_cell.angle_alpha   90.00
_cell.angle_beta   90.00
_cell.angle_gamma   90.00
#
_symmetry.space_group_name_H-M   'P 1'
#
loop_
_entity.id
_entity.type
_entity.pdbx_description
1 polymer ?
#
loop_
_entity_poly.entity_id
_entity_poly.type
_entity_poly.pdbx_seq_one_letter_code
_entity_poly.pdbx_strand_id
1 'polypeptide(L)'
;MDRWIRVSERILNQLKSLEKSEKKDRLDLVSSMRVALGGLEMSLQGWKQWVNNPNIMTRFDREDLEKMNKKLVEFASTFIEYDMEATKLGMKRGLKARKKAADKNKDKPEAYVT
;
A
#
# COMPACT_ATOMS: atom_id res chain seq x y z
N MET A 1 -5.84 -20.52 10.60
CA MET A 1 -5.52 -20.33 9.17
C MET A 1 -6.76 -19.99 8.35
N ASP A 2 -7.88 -20.69 8.55
CA ASP A 2 -9.12 -20.51 7.75
C ASP A 2 -9.72 -19.10 7.76
N ARG A 3 -9.65 -18.40 8.90
CA ARG A 3 -10.16 -17.02 8.99
C ARG A 3 -9.37 -16.07 8.09
N TRP A 4 -8.06 -16.27 7.95
CA TRP A 4 -7.19 -15.44 7.11
C TRP A 4 -7.51 -15.65 5.63
N ILE A 5 -7.57 -16.91 5.20
CA ILE A 5 -7.88 -17.29 3.82
C ILE A 5 -9.24 -16.70 3.40
N ARG A 6 -10.27 -16.84 4.23
CA ARG A 6 -11.61 -16.28 3.95
C ARG A 6 -11.62 -14.75 3.85
N VAL A 7 -10.82 -14.06 4.66
CA VAL A 7 -10.68 -12.60 4.58
C VAL A 7 -9.95 -12.20 3.29
N SER A 8 -8.87 -12.89 2.92
CA SER A 8 -8.16 -12.66 1.66
C SER A 8 -9.05 -12.91 0.45
N GLU A 9 -9.85 -13.98 0.45
CA GLU A 9 -10.83 -14.27 -0.60
C GLU A 9 -11.87 -13.15 -0.74
N ARG A 10 -12.38 -12.63 0.38
CA ARG A 10 -13.33 -11.51 0.37
C ARG A 10 -12.71 -10.26 -0.25
N ILE A 11 -11.47 -9.93 0.12
CA ILE A 11 -10.73 -8.79 -0.43
C ILE A 11 -10.51 -8.98 -1.94
N LEU A 12 -10.10 -10.17 -2.38
CA LEU A 12 -9.93 -10.48 -3.81
C LEU A 12 -11.24 -10.34 -4.58
N ASN A 13 -12.37 -10.79 -4.02
CA ASN A 13 -13.68 -10.64 -4.64
C ASN A 13 -14.09 -9.16 -4.74
N GLN A 14 -13.81 -8.36 -3.70
CA GLN A 14 -14.04 -6.92 -3.74
C GLN A 14 -13.21 -6.26 -4.84
N LEU A 15 -11.92 -6.58 -4.95
CA LEU A 15 -11.05 -6.03 -6.00
C LEU A 15 -11.54 -6.39 -7.42
N LYS A 16 -11.92 -7.65 -7.65
CA LYS A 16 -12.50 -8.09 -8.92
C LYS A 16 -13.83 -7.38 -9.24
N SER A 17 -14.68 -7.18 -8.23
CA SER A 17 -15.95 -6.47 -8.43
C SER A 17 -15.73 -5.01 -8.82
N LEU A 18 -14.73 -4.36 -8.21
CA LEU A 18 -14.34 -3.01 -8.55
C LEU A 18 -13.80 -2.97 -9.97
N GLU A 19 -12.97 -3.91 -10.40
CA GLU A 19 -12.41 -3.95 -11.78
C GLU A 19 -13.49 -4.02 -12.88
N LYS A 20 -14.61 -4.72 -12.63
CA LYS A 20 -15.67 -4.96 -13.63
C LYS A 20 -16.59 -3.78 -13.92
N SER A 21 -16.53 -2.67 -13.19
CA SER A 21 -17.40 -1.53 -13.46
C SER A 21 -16.90 -0.72 -14.67
N GLU A 22 -17.64 -0.73 -15.78
CA GLU A 22 -17.24 -0.12 -17.05
C GLU A 22 -17.15 1.42 -17.02
N LYS A 23 -17.77 2.09 -16.04
CA LYS A 23 -17.71 3.55 -15.86
C LYS A 23 -17.40 3.89 -14.41
N LYS A 24 -16.12 4.07 -14.10
CA LYS A 24 -15.67 4.58 -12.79
C LYS A 24 -15.50 6.08 -12.85
N ASP A 25 -16.15 6.79 -11.94
CA ASP A 25 -15.83 8.18 -11.72
C ASP A 25 -14.51 8.32 -10.90
N ARG A 26 -14.10 9.56 -10.63
CA ARG A 26 -12.86 9.82 -9.88
C ARG A 26 -12.92 9.30 -8.44
N LEU A 27 -14.09 9.33 -7.80
CA LEU A 27 -14.28 8.83 -6.44
C LEU A 27 -14.25 7.30 -6.41
N ASP A 28 -14.84 6.63 -7.40
CA ASP A 28 -14.79 5.18 -7.57
C ASP A 28 -13.36 4.68 -7.71
N LEU A 29 -12.54 5.39 -8.49
CA LEU A 29 -11.11 5.10 -8.64
C LEU A 29 -10.37 5.23 -7.31
N VAL A 30 -10.58 6.33 -6.57
CA VAL A 30 -9.95 6.53 -5.26
C VAL A 30 -10.43 5.50 -4.24
N SER A 31 -11.71 5.15 -4.23
CA SER A 31 -12.26 4.09 -3.37
C SER A 31 -11.61 2.74 -3.68
N SER A 32 -11.48 2.41 -4.97
CA SER A 32 -10.81 1.18 -5.41
C SER A 32 -9.36 1.11 -4.92
N MET A 33 -8.62 2.22 -5.01
CA MET A 33 -7.26 2.33 -4.51
C MET A 33 -7.18 2.09 -2.99
N ARG A 34 -8.12 2.64 -2.21
CA ARG A 34 -8.17 2.44 -0.75
C ARG A 34 -8.37 0.97 -0.38
N VAL A 35 -9.29 0.28 -1.06
CA VAL A 35 -9.53 -1.16 -0.84
C VAL A 35 -8.29 -1.98 -1.19
N ALA A 36 -7.64 -1.68 -2.32
CA ALA A 36 -6.41 -2.36 -2.73
C ALA A 36 -5.27 -2.18 -1.72
N LEU A 37 -5.04 -0.94 -1.28
CA LEU A 37 -4.00 -0.64 -0.30
C LEU A 37 -4.27 -1.32 1.04
N GLY A 38 -5.52 -1.33 1.52
CA GLY A 38 -5.89 -2.05 2.74
C GLY A 38 -5.67 -3.56 2.64
N GLY A 39 -5.97 -4.16 1.49
CA GLY A 39 -5.69 -5.57 1.22
C GLY A 39 -4.20 -5.89 1.22
N LEU A 40 -3.39 -5.03 0.58
CA LEU A 40 -1.93 -5.15 0.56
C LEU A 40 -1.33 -5.03 1.97
N GLU A 41 -1.73 -4.01 2.73
CA GLU A 41 -1.26 -3.81 4.11
C GLU A 41 -1.50 -5.05 4.96
N MET A 42 -2.72 -5.58 4.91
CA MET A 42 -3.10 -6.76 5.67
C MET A 42 -2.24 -7.98 5.28
N SER A 43 -2.03 -8.20 3.98
CA SER A 43 -1.17 -9.28 3.47
C SER A 43 0.28 -9.13 3.93
N LEU A 44 0.82 -7.91 3.87
CA LEU A 44 2.17 -7.60 4.34
C LEU A 44 2.32 -7.85 5.85
N GLN A 45 1.29 -7.57 6.66
CA GLN A 45 1.30 -7.90 8.08
C GLN A 45 1.39 -9.42 8.31
N GLY A 46 0.60 -10.23 7.59
CA GLY A 46 0.66 -11.69 7.66
C GLY A 46 2.02 -12.24 7.25
N TRP A 47 2.58 -11.74 6.15
CA TRP A 47 3.93 -12.11 5.72
C TRP A 47 4.98 -11.75 6.76
N LYS A 48 4.96 -10.52 7.32
CA LYS A 48 5.88 -10.13 8.40
C LYS A 48 5.80 -11.07 9.61
N GLN A 49 4.61 -11.56 9.97
CA GLN A 49 4.47 -12.53 11.05
C GLN A 49 5.13 -13.87 10.72
N TRP A 50 5.03 -14.35 9.46
CA TRP A 50 5.69 -15.58 9.03
C TRP A 50 7.21 -15.42 9.03
N VAL A 51 7.74 -14.43 8.32
CA VAL A 51 9.20 -14.27 8.15
C VAL A 51 9.92 -14.02 9.47
N ASN A 52 9.26 -13.34 10.42
CA ASN A 52 9.81 -13.08 11.76
C ASN A 52 9.61 -14.23 12.75
N ASN A 53 9.00 -15.35 12.36
CA ASN A 53 8.77 -16.50 13.22
C ASN A 53 9.59 -17.72 12.76
N PRO A 54 10.74 -18.01 13.41
CA PRO A 54 11.56 -19.15 13.07
C PRO A 54 10.81 -20.49 13.09
N ASN A 55 9.87 -20.68 14.01
CA ASN A 55 9.09 -21.93 14.11
C ASN A 55 8.20 -22.20 12.89
N ILE A 56 7.87 -21.14 12.13
CA ILE A 56 7.19 -21.23 10.84
C ILE A 56 8.24 -21.41 9.73
N MET A 57 9.26 -20.55 9.70
CA MET A 57 10.23 -20.51 8.59
C MET A 57 11.10 -21.76 8.48
N THR A 58 11.39 -22.46 9.58
CA THR A 58 12.17 -23.72 9.55
C THR A 58 11.39 -24.91 8.97
N ARG A 59 10.10 -24.76 8.70
CA ARG A 59 9.26 -25.81 8.10
C ARG A 59 9.36 -25.86 6.56
N PHE A 60 9.86 -24.79 5.96
CA PHE A 60 10.06 -24.69 4.52
C PHE A 60 11.47 -25.13 4.18
N ASP A 61 11.61 -25.86 3.07
CA ASP A 61 12.93 -26.21 2.58
C ASP A 61 13.59 -25.03 1.84
N ARG A 62 14.83 -25.23 1.39
CA ARG A 62 15.57 -24.20 0.67
C ARG A 62 14.86 -23.77 -0.63
N GLU A 63 14.29 -24.71 -1.37
CA GLU A 63 13.64 -24.43 -2.66
C GLU A 63 12.36 -23.61 -2.46
N ASP A 64 11.57 -23.94 -1.43
CA ASP A 64 10.41 -23.17 -1.00
C ASP A 64 10.81 -21.73 -0.67
N LEU A 65 11.84 -21.55 0.17
CA LEU A 65 12.32 -20.23 0.58
C LEU A 65 12.85 -19.42 -0.60
N GLU A 66 13.55 -20.04 -1.55
CA GLU A 66 14.03 -19.37 -2.76
C GLU A 66 12.86 -18.90 -3.65
N LYS A 67 11.84 -19.74 -3.84
CA LYS A 67 10.62 -19.39 -4.59
C LYS A 67 9.85 -18.26 -3.92
N MET A 68 9.65 -18.34 -2.60
CA MET A 68 8.95 -17.31 -1.81
C MET A 68 9.70 -15.98 -1.87
N ASN A 69 11.01 -16.00 -1.64
CA ASN A 69 11.86 -14.81 -1.70
C ASN A 69 11.81 -14.16 -3.08
N LYS A 70 11.98 -14.94 -4.16
CA LYS A 70 11.91 -14.44 -5.52
C LYS A 70 10.59 -13.70 -5.79
N LYS A 71 9.47 -14.28 -5.39
CA LYS A 71 8.15 -13.67 -5.59
C LYS A 71 7.94 -12.39 -4.77
N LEU A 72 8.36 -12.38 -3.52
CA LEU A 72 8.25 -11.18 -2.68
C LEU A 72 9.14 -10.05 -3.20
N VAL A 73 10.37 -10.35 -3.60
CA VAL A 73 11.30 -9.35 -4.16
C VAL A 73 10.79 -8.80 -5.49
N GLU A 74 10.35 -9.65 -6.42
CA GLU A 74 9.75 -9.22 -7.70
C GLU A 74 8.58 -8.26 -7.44
N PHE A 75 7.63 -8.66 -6.60
CA PHE A 75 6.46 -7.84 -6.27
C PHE A 75 6.83 -6.52 -5.60
N ALA A 76 7.71 -6.56 -4.60
CA ALA A 76 8.13 -5.37 -3.86
C ALA A 76 8.83 -4.36 -4.77
N SER A 77 9.74 -4.83 -5.64
CA SER A 77 10.44 -3.97 -6.60
C SER A 77 9.47 -3.26 -7.52
N THR A 78 8.57 -4.00 -8.19
CA THR A 78 7.58 -3.41 -9.09
C THR A 78 6.66 -2.41 -8.38
N PHE A 79 6.24 -2.71 -7.15
CA PHE A 79 5.38 -1.81 -6.39
C PHE A 79 6.10 -0.53 -5.95
N ILE A 80 7.36 -0.63 -5.49
CA ILE A 80 8.18 0.52 -5.07
C ILE A 80 8.50 1.41 -6.29
N GLU A 81 8.83 0.83 -7.44
CA GLU A 81 9.03 1.58 -8.68
C GLU A 81 7.80 2.40 -9.05
N TYR A 82 6.61 1.78 -9.01
CA TYR A 82 5.36 2.47 -9.28
C TYR A 82 5.04 3.57 -8.24
N ASP A 83 5.26 3.31 -6.95
CA ASP A 83 5.08 4.31 -5.89
C ASP A 83 5.96 5.54 -6.11
N MET A 84 7.23 5.33 -6.52
CA MET A 84 8.14 6.42 -6.86
C MET A 84 7.63 7.23 -8.05
N GLU A 85 7.12 6.60 -9.10
CA GLU A 85 6.56 7.27 -10.27
C GLU A 85 5.31 8.07 -9.92
N ALA A 86 4.36 7.46 -9.22
CA ALA A 86 3.12 8.10 -8.78
C ALA A 86 3.41 9.29 -7.86
N THR A 87 4.36 9.14 -6.94
CA THR A 87 4.82 10.22 -6.05
C THR A 87 5.42 11.36 -6.86
N LYS A 88 6.33 11.08 -7.81
CA LYS A 88 6.91 12.11 -8.70
C LYS A 88 5.82 12.85 -9.50
N LEU A 89 4.84 12.14 -10.03
CA LEU A 89 3.70 12.73 -10.74
C LEU A 89 2.88 13.65 -9.83
N GLY A 90 2.57 13.20 -8.62
CA GLY A 90 1.86 13.99 -7.61
C GLY A 90 2.62 15.27 -7.24
N MET A 91 3.94 15.18 -7.09
CA MET A 91 4.81 16.32 -6.83
C MET A 91 4.77 17.34 -7.98
N LYS A 92 4.85 16.88 -9.24
CA LYS A 92 4.74 17.75 -10.44
C LYS A 92 3.38 18.43 -10.54
N ARG A 93 2.30 17.73 -10.21
CA ARG A 93 0.92 18.25 -10.25
C ARG A 93 0.55 19.15 -9.06
N GLY A 94 1.53 19.61 -8.28
CA GLY A 94 1.30 20.61 -7.24
C GLY A 94 0.87 20.05 -5.88
N LEU A 95 0.91 18.73 -5.62
CA LEU A 95 0.72 18.22 -4.26
C LEU A 95 1.79 18.73 -3.27
N LYS A 96 2.93 19.22 -3.78
CA LYS A 96 3.95 19.93 -2.97
C LYS A 96 3.54 21.35 -2.56
N ALA A 97 2.58 21.99 -3.25
CA ALA A 97 2.20 23.37 -2.96
C ALA A 97 1.57 23.52 -1.56
N ARG A 98 0.88 22.48 -1.05
CA ARG A 98 0.38 22.44 0.33
C ARG A 98 1.46 22.29 1.39
N LYS A 99 2.56 21.58 1.12
CA LYS A 99 3.65 21.38 2.09
C LYS A 99 4.46 22.67 2.32
N LYS A 100 4.72 23.44 1.26
CA LYS A 100 5.34 24.78 1.36
C LYS A 100 4.42 25.83 2.00
N ALA A 101 3.10 25.74 1.80
CA ALA A 101 2.14 26.63 2.44
C ALA A 101 1.96 26.34 3.94
N ALA A 102 2.08 25.06 4.35
CA ALA A 102 2.05 24.66 5.76
C ALA A 102 3.33 25.07 6.53
N ASP A 103 4.50 25.00 5.91
CA ASP A 103 5.75 25.49 6.53
C ASP A 103 5.78 27.02 6.64
N LYS A 104 5.31 27.76 5.61
CA LYS A 104 5.24 29.24 5.66
C LYS A 104 4.30 29.79 6.75
N ASN A 105 3.40 28.97 7.29
CA ASN A 105 2.47 29.40 8.34
C ASN A 105 2.99 29.13 9.76
N LYS A 106 4.17 28.49 9.90
CA LYS A 106 4.88 28.33 11.18
C LYS A 106 5.84 29.48 11.48
N ASP A 107 6.22 30.27 10.46
CA ASP A 107 7.16 31.39 10.57
C ASP A 107 6.48 32.76 10.71
N LYS A 108 5.17 32.81 10.97
CA LYS A 108 4.50 34.08 11.29
C LYS A 108 4.66 34.36 12.79
N PRO A 109 5.43 35.39 13.21
CA PRO A 109 5.45 35.79 14.61
C PRO A 109 4.04 36.22 15.01
N GLU A 110 3.59 35.74 16.16
CA GLU A 110 2.33 36.15 16.79
C GLU A 110 2.32 37.67 16.88
N ALA A 111 1.43 38.30 16.09
CA ALA A 111 1.21 39.72 16.18
C ALA A 111 0.64 40.01 17.56
N TYR A 112 1.38 40.80 18.34
CA TYR A 112 1.01 41.32 19.65
C TYR A 112 -0.44 41.81 19.66
N VAL A 113 -1.24 41.30 20.60
CA VAL A 113 -2.53 41.89 20.96
C VAL A 113 -2.35 42.55 22.32
N THR A 114 -2.41 43.88 22.29
CA THR A 114 -2.44 44.84 23.40
C THR A 114 -3.53 44.57 24.43
#